data_AF-A0A8J7GAQ5-F1
#
_entry.id   AF-A0A8J7GAQ5-F1
#
_cell.length_a   1.000
_cell.length_b   1.000
_cell.length_c   1.000
_cell.angle_alpha   90.00
_cell.angle_beta   90.00
_cell.angle_gamma   90.00
#
_symmetry.space_group_name_H-M   'P 1'
#
loop_
_entity.id
_entity.type
_entity.pdbx_description
1 polymer ?
#
loop_
_entity_poly.entity_id
_entity_poly.type
_entity_poly.pdbx_seq_one_letter_code
_entity_poly.pdbx_strand_id
1 'polypeptide(L)' 'MSIVPGTLVKLPDGRNGTVIPAPMRAKGRVLVKVQKGRKRWFKVDECVPVLVRY' A
#
# COMPACT_ATOMS: atom_id res chain seq x y z
N MET A 1 -6.57 10.81 -5.46
CA MET A 1 -6.53 10.09 -4.17
C MET A 1 -5.08 9.98 -3.74
N SER A 2 -4.76 10.32 -2.50
CA SER A 2 -3.38 10.25 -2.00
C SER A 2 -3.20 8.99 -1.17
N ILE A 3 -2.30 8.10 -1.60
CA ILE A 3 -1.93 6.90 -0.84
C ILE A 3 -0.83 7.29 0.15
N VAL A 4 -1.15 7.29 1.44
CA VAL A 4 -0.24 7.67 2.53
C VAL A 4 0.04 6.49 3.46
N PRO A 5 1.14 6.50 4.25
CA PRO A 5 1.34 5.51 5.30
C PRO A 5 0.11 5.37 6.22
N GLY A 6 -0.25 4.13 6.56
CA GLY A 6 -1.47 3.79 7.29
C GLY A 6 -2.68 3.47 6.40
N THR A 7 -2.64 3.83 5.12
CA THR A 7 -3.75 3.54 4.19
C THR A 7 -3.86 2.03 3.95
N LEU A 8 -5.07 1.49 4.11
CA LEU A 8 -5.40 0.15 3.65
C LEU A 8 -5.60 0.18 2.13
N VAL A 9 -4.87 -0.65 1.40
CA VAL A 9 -4.94 -0.74 -0.06
C VAL A 9 -5.26 -2.16 -0.50
N LYS A 10 -6.05 -2.27 -1.56
CA LYS A 10 -6.22 -3.51 -2.32
C LYS A 10 -5.13 -3.56 -3.38
N LEU A 11 -4.42 -4.67 -3.39
CA LEU A 11 -3.25 -4.96 -4.22
C LEU A 11 -3.68 -5.61 -5.54
N PRO A 12 -2.83 -5.59 -6.58
CA PRO A 12 -3.15 -6.15 -7.89
C PRO A 12 -3.41 -7.67 -7.86
N ASP A 13 -2.93 -8.37 -6.83
CA ASP A 13 -3.19 -9.79 -6.59
C ASP A 13 -4.52 -10.06 -5.85
N GLY A 14 -5.35 -9.03 -5.69
CA GLY A 14 -6.64 -9.08 -5.01
C GLY A 14 -6.57 -9.09 -3.48
N ARG A 15 -5.37 -9.14 -2.89
CA ARG A 15 -5.18 -9.13 -1.43
C ARG A 15 -5.18 -7.71 -0.87
N ASN A 16 -5.40 -7.61 0.43
CA ASN A 16 -5.24 -6.34 1.15
C ASN A 16 -3.83 -6.20 1.71
N GLY A 17 -3.35 -4.97 1.76
CA GLY A 17 -2.10 -4.61 2.44
C GLY A 17 -2.20 -3.22 3.04
N THR A 18 -1.32 -2.92 3.99
CA THR A 18 -1.24 -1.60 4.62
C THR A 18 0.00 -0.89 4.16
N VAL A 19 -0.15 0.33 3.67
CA VAL A 19 0.97 1.17 3.28
C VAL A 19 1.76 1.55 4.53
N ILE A 20 3.07 1.38 4.48
CA ILE A 20 3.97 1.69 5.59
C ILE A 20 5.00 2.74 5.15
N PRO A 21 5.59 3.48 6.10
CA PRO A 21 6.70 4.36 5.79
C PRO A 21 7.82 3.57 5.13
N ALA A 22 8.35 4.10 4.03
CA ALA A 22 9.53 3.54 3.39
C ALA A 22 10.80 4.21 3.91
N PRO A 23 11.89 3.46 4.13
CA PRO A 23 13.17 4.04 4.56
C PRO A 23 13.83 4.91 3.49
N MET A 24 13.38 4.80 2.23
CA MET A 24 13.89 5.57 1.10
C MET A 24 12.72 6.02 0.22
N ARG A 25 12.84 7.22 -0.36
CA ARG A 25 11.83 7.78 -1.27
C ARG A 25 11.91 7.09 -2.63
N ALA A 26 10.92 6.25 -2.95
CA ALA A 26 10.76 5.68 -4.28
C ALA A 26 9.63 6.41 -5.03
N LYS A 27 9.97 7.17 -6.07
CA LYS A 27 8.96 7.90 -6.88
C LYS A 27 7.97 6.91 -7.49
N GLY A 28 6.66 7.20 -7.35
CA GLY A 28 5.58 6.39 -7.91
C GLY A 28 5.40 5.01 -7.27
N ARG A 29 6.09 4.72 -6.17
CA ARG A 29 5.98 3.45 -5.45
C ARG A 29 5.69 3.65 -3.97
N VAL A 30 5.00 2.68 -3.39
CA VAL A 30 4.68 2.60 -1.97
C VAL A 30 5.16 1.27 -1.41
N LEU A 31 5.67 1.31 -0.18
CA LEU A 31 6.01 0.12 0.56
C LEU A 31 4.77 -0.37 1.28
N VAL A 32 4.35 -1.61 1.01
CA VAL A 32 3.15 -2.19 1.60
C VAL A 32 3.53 -3.39 2.44
N LYS A 33 2.99 -3.44 3.66
CA LYS A 33 3.00 -4.64 4.50
C LYS A 33 1.82 -5.51 4.09
N VAL A 34 2.12 -6.69 3.55
CA VAL A 34 1.12 -7.69 3.16
C VAL A 34 0.84 -8.67 4.31
N GLN A 35 -0.17 -9.52 4.13
CA GLN A 35 -0.45 -10.62 5.08
C GLN A 35 0.80 -11.45 5.40
N LYS A 36 0.90 -11.95 6.64
CA LYS A 36 2.09 -12.62 7.21
C LYS A 36 3.32 -11.71 7.42
N GLY A 37 3.13 -10.38 7.42
CA GLY A 37 4.16 -9.42 7.83
C GLY A 37 5.25 -9.16 6.80
N ARG A 38 5.17 -9.76 5.61
CA ARG A 38 6.08 -9.49 4.49
C ARG A 38 5.89 -8.05 4.00
N LYS A 39 6.97 -7.42 3.57
CA LYS A 39 6.98 -6.06 3.01
C LYS A 39 7.32 -6.15 1.53
N ARG A 40 6.57 -5.45 0.68
CA ARG A 40 6.81 -5.44 -0.77
C ARG A 40 6.49 -4.06 -1.34
N TRP A 41 7.24 -3.67 -2.36
CA TRP A 41 7.01 -2.46 -3.11
C TRP A 41 5.94 -2.68 -4.16
N PHE A 42 5.03 -1.74 -4.28
CA PHE A 42 4.01 -1.69 -5.32
C PHE A 42 4.01 -0.31 -5.95
N LYS A 43 3.57 -0.23 -7.21
CA LYS A 43 3.34 1.07 -7.81
C LYS A 43 2.04 1.67 -7.25
N VAL A 44 2.00 2.99 -7.17
CA VAL A 44 0.85 3.73 -6.61
C VAL A 44 -0.41 3.53 -7.46
N ASP A 45 -0.27 3.45 -8.78
CA ASP A 45 -1.34 3.22 -9.77
C ASP A 45 -1.95 1.81 -9.70
N GLU A 46 -1.17 0.82 -9.26
CA GLU A 46 -1.62 -0.57 -9.06
C GLU A 46 -2.36 -0.77 -7.72
N CYS A 47 -2.34 0.22 -6.82
CA CYS A 47 -2.92 0.12 -5.47
C CYS A 47 -4.25 0.88 -5.40
N VAL A 48 -5.33 0.20 -5.00
CA VAL A 48 -6.64 0.84 -4.82
C VAL A 48 -6.89 1.08 -3.33
N PRO A 49 -7.00 2.33 -2.84
CA PRO A 49 -7.30 2.58 -1.44
C PRO A 49 -8.68 2.04 -1.07
N VAL A 50 -8.73 1.24 0.00
CA VAL A 50 -9.97 0.74 0.58
C VAL A 50 -10.47 1.79 1.56
N LEU A 51 -11.52 2.52 1.18
CA LEU A 51 -12.20 3.44 2.08
C LEU A 51 -12.88 2.63 3.18
N VAL A 52 -12.28 2.61 4.36
CA VAL A 52 -12.97 2.17 5.58
C VAL A 52 -13.95 3.30 5.92
N ARG A 53 -15.22 3.13 5.56
CA ARG A 53 -16.30 3.99 6.07
C ARG A 53 -16.41 3.68 7.58
N TYR A 54 -16.07 4.68 8.40
CA TYR A 54 -16.40 4.71 9.83
C TYR A 54 -17.86 5.12 10.01
#